data_AF-L0F6Y0-F1
#
_entry.id   AF-L0F6Y0-F1
#
_cell.length_a   1.000
_cell.length_b   1.000
_cell.length_c   1.000
_cell.angle_alpha   90.00
_cell.angle_beta   90.00
_cell.angle_gamma   90.00
#
_symmetry.space_group_name_H-M   'P 1'
#
loop_
_entity.id
_entity.type
_entity.pdbx_description
1 polymer ?
#
loop_
_entity_poly.entity_id
_entity_poly.type
_entity_poly.pdbx_seq_one_letter_code
_entity_poly.pdbx_strand_id
1 'polypeptide(L)'
;MANETMRIFFPLKIIIYPQGEYGFEDNPEDITSKEAVAYEDSILAAIAKENRFFENDRGLAEYIHDEALNKKVYSLYPSVEVVDGELWGVMTAGLKESLSGEETAELINFVSGQNSDGYGEGLEQRPIKTSNGEIYVSFWNHENYSLKLEQEMKNKTPDIGYGGPVMGGM
;
A
#
# COMPACT_ATOMS: atom_id res chain seq x y z
N MET A 1 18.87 -4.00 -12.79
CA MET A 1 17.96 -2.88 -13.05
C MET A 1 16.63 -3.44 -13.54
N ALA A 2 15.52 -2.85 -13.09
CA ALA A 2 14.17 -3.22 -13.55
C ALA A 2 13.88 -2.61 -14.93
N ASN A 3 13.13 -3.33 -15.75
CA ASN A 3 12.66 -2.92 -17.07
C ASN A 3 11.18 -2.50 -17.05
N GLU A 4 10.42 -3.04 -16.10
CA GLU A 4 8.99 -2.80 -15.92
C GLU A 4 8.67 -2.59 -14.43
N THR A 5 7.54 -1.94 -14.14
CA THR A 5 7.03 -1.79 -12.78
C THR A 5 5.62 -2.33 -12.68
N MET A 6 5.38 -3.18 -11.67
CA MET A 6 4.06 -3.67 -11.30
C MET A 6 3.70 -3.09 -9.93
N ARG A 7 2.46 -2.61 -9.78
CA ARG A 7 1.96 -2.01 -8.53
C ARG A 7 0.77 -2.78 -8.02
N ILE A 8 0.82 -3.11 -6.74
CA ILE A 8 -0.17 -3.91 -6.03
C ILE A 8 -0.71 -3.07 -4.88
N PHE A 9 -2.00 -2.74 -4.93
CA PHE A 9 -2.69 -1.90 -3.96
C PHE A 9 -3.41 -2.77 -2.95
N PHE A 10 -3.46 -2.32 -1.69
CA PHE A 10 -4.16 -3.00 -0.61
C PHE A 10 -4.72 -1.97 0.39
N PRO A 11 -5.87 -2.29 1.03
CA PRO A 11 -6.44 -1.41 2.03
C PRO A 11 -5.61 -1.42 3.30
N LEU A 12 -5.55 -0.28 3.96
CA LEU A 12 -4.89 -0.10 5.25
C LEU A 12 -5.93 -0.17 6.38
N LYS A 13 -5.49 -0.61 7.56
CA LYS A 13 -6.20 -0.35 8.81
C LYS A 13 -5.38 0.61 9.64
N ILE A 14 -5.98 1.72 10.05
CA ILE A 14 -5.29 2.77 10.82
C ILE A 14 -6.10 3.04 12.08
N ILE A 15 -5.43 2.97 13.21
CA ILE A 15 -6.01 3.35 14.50
C ILE A 15 -5.25 4.54 15.07
N ILE A 16 -5.96 5.43 15.74
CA ILE A 16 -5.39 6.58 16.45
C ILE A 16 -5.67 6.48 17.94
N TYR A 17 -4.67 6.83 18.73
CA TYR A 17 -4.80 7.12 20.15
C TYR A 17 -4.71 8.64 20.30
N PRO A 18 -5.85 9.33 20.49
CA PRO A 18 -5.88 10.78 20.63
C PRO A 18 -5.06 11.25 21.83
N GLN A 19 -4.43 12.42 21.69
CA GLN A 19 -3.77 13.07 22.81
C GLN A 19 -4.79 13.88 23.62
N GLY A 20 -5.16 13.39 24.80
CA GLY A 20 -6.02 14.07 25.75
C GLY A 20 -5.26 14.97 26.75
N GLU A 21 -5.99 15.64 27.64
CA GLU A 21 -5.42 16.57 28.64
C GLU A 21 -4.48 15.90 29.65
N TYR A 22 -4.63 14.59 29.88
CA TYR A 22 -3.87 13.83 30.89
C TYR A 22 -2.94 12.75 30.29
N GLY A 23 -2.82 12.67 28.97
CA GLY A 23 -2.07 11.62 28.27
C GLY A 23 -2.83 11.09 27.06
N PHE A 24 -2.38 9.96 26.50
CA PHE A 24 -3.12 9.26 25.45
C PHE A 24 -4.42 8.68 26.02
N GLU A 25 -5.51 8.81 25.26
CA GLU A 25 -6.76 8.15 25.63
C GLU A 25 -6.62 6.63 25.48
N ASP A 26 -7.19 5.86 26.42
CA ASP A 26 -7.11 4.39 26.40
C ASP A 26 -8.01 3.75 25.31
N ASN A 27 -8.86 4.54 24.66
CA ASN A 27 -9.76 4.09 23.62
C ASN A 27 -9.22 4.49 22.24
N PRO A 28 -8.73 3.54 21.44
CA PRO A 28 -8.36 3.84 20.07
C PRO A 28 -9.59 4.09 19.20
N GLU A 29 -9.45 4.97 18.23
CA GLU A 29 -10.45 5.22 17.19
C GLU A 29 -9.95 4.72 15.83
N ASP A 30 -10.83 4.12 15.03
CA ASP A 30 -10.52 3.74 13.65
C ASP A 30 -10.54 4.99 12.76
N ILE A 31 -9.48 5.16 11.96
CA ILE A 31 -9.40 6.20 10.92
C ILE A 31 -9.84 5.57 9.60
N THR A 32 -10.84 6.17 8.94
CA THR A 32 -11.26 5.70 7.61
C THR A 32 -10.20 6.00 6.56
N SER A 33 -10.20 5.24 5.45
CA SER A 33 -9.24 5.48 4.36
C SER A 33 -9.28 6.91 3.80
N LYS A 34 -10.43 7.61 3.89
CA LYS A 34 -10.55 9.03 3.47
C LYS A 34 -9.90 9.99 4.46
N GLU A 35 -10.08 9.76 5.75
CA GLU A 35 -9.45 10.58 6.79
C GLU A 35 -7.94 10.35 6.85
N ALA A 36 -7.51 9.11 6.55
CA ALA A 36 -6.11 8.71 6.48
C ALA A 36 -5.29 9.54 5.49
N VAL A 37 -5.94 10.13 4.47
CA VAL A 37 -5.28 11.05 3.51
C VAL A 37 -4.57 12.20 4.22
N ALA A 38 -5.11 12.71 5.33
CA ALA A 38 -4.46 13.78 6.10
C ALA A 38 -3.12 13.35 6.75
N TYR A 39 -2.88 12.04 6.84
CA TYR A 39 -1.70 11.43 7.44
C TYR A 39 -0.70 10.89 6.41
N GLU A 40 -1.04 10.92 5.11
CA GLU A 40 -0.14 11.09 3.95
C GLU A 40 1.37 11.00 4.27
N ASP A 41 1.92 12.20 4.41
CA ASP A 41 3.33 12.47 4.60
C ASP A 41 3.92 11.79 5.84
N SER A 42 3.12 11.67 6.92
CA SER A 42 3.59 11.05 8.17
C SER A 42 3.78 9.54 7.98
N ILE A 43 2.87 8.89 7.25
CA ILE A 43 2.94 7.47 6.94
C ILE A 43 4.06 7.20 5.94
N LEU A 44 4.20 8.02 4.90
CA LEU A 44 5.33 7.94 3.97
C LEU A 44 6.68 8.09 4.68
N ALA A 45 6.80 9.03 5.63
CA ALA A 45 8.03 9.21 6.40
C ALA A 45 8.34 8.00 7.28
N ALA A 46 7.32 7.38 7.88
CA ALA A 46 7.48 6.16 8.68
C ALA A 46 7.94 4.97 7.82
N ILE A 47 7.30 4.76 6.66
CA ILE A 47 7.71 3.75 5.67
C ILE A 47 9.14 4.01 5.20
N ALA A 48 9.49 5.25 4.88
CA ALA A 48 10.84 5.60 4.46
C ALA A 48 11.89 5.36 5.56
N LYS A 49 11.52 5.51 6.83
CA LYS A 49 12.38 5.16 7.97
C LYS A 49 12.55 3.65 8.09
N GLU A 50 11.46 2.89 7.93
CA GLU A 50 11.48 1.43 7.99
C GLU A 50 12.31 0.84 6.84
N ASN A 51 12.17 1.38 5.63
CA ASN A 51 12.93 0.96 4.46
C ASN A 51 14.45 1.13 4.60
N ARG A 52 14.93 1.94 5.58
CA ARG A 52 16.37 2.07 5.87
C ARG A 52 16.96 0.82 6.54
N PHE A 53 16.12 -0.07 7.08
CA PHE A 53 16.58 -1.33 7.65
C PHE A 53 16.88 -2.38 6.57
N PHE A 54 16.53 -2.13 5.30
CA PHE A 54 17.00 -2.99 4.22
C PHE A 54 18.50 -2.76 3.98
N GLU A 55 19.29 -3.80 4.26
CA GLU A 55 20.72 -3.85 3.96
C GLU A 55 21.01 -4.34 2.52
N ASN A 56 20.06 -4.12 1.60
CA ASN A 56 20.12 -4.56 0.21
C ASN A 56 19.39 -3.55 -0.72
N ASP A 57 19.64 -3.63 -2.03
CA ASP A 57 19.04 -2.77 -3.05
C ASP A 57 17.73 -3.34 -3.65
N ARG A 58 17.26 -4.47 -3.14
CA ARG A 58 16.10 -5.23 -3.63
C ARG A 58 14.88 -5.09 -2.72
N GLY A 59 15.04 -4.50 -1.53
CA GLY A 59 14.00 -4.39 -0.52
C GLY A 59 13.47 -5.75 -0.10
N LEU A 60 12.15 -5.92 -0.16
CA LEU A 60 11.50 -7.18 0.20
C LEU A 60 11.72 -8.30 -0.83
N ALA A 61 12.17 -7.98 -2.04
CA ALA A 61 12.41 -8.99 -3.08
C ALA A 61 13.56 -9.94 -2.73
N GLU A 62 14.47 -9.54 -1.83
CA GLU A 62 15.54 -10.40 -1.32
C GLU A 62 15.01 -11.62 -0.57
N TYR A 63 13.81 -11.52 0.02
CA TYR A 63 13.19 -12.59 0.79
C TYR A 63 12.26 -13.50 -0.04
N ILE A 64 12.19 -13.29 -1.36
CA ILE A 64 11.46 -14.20 -2.26
C ILE A 64 12.29 -15.47 -2.43
N HIS A 65 11.79 -16.59 -1.90
CA HIS A 65 12.50 -17.87 -1.95
C HIS A 65 12.25 -18.68 -3.23
N ASP A 66 11.15 -18.41 -3.96
CA ASP A 66 10.95 -19.04 -5.26
C ASP A 66 11.99 -18.53 -6.26
N GLU A 67 12.79 -19.43 -6.83
CA GLU A 67 13.90 -19.05 -7.70
C GLU A 67 13.45 -18.42 -9.01
N ALA A 68 12.32 -18.86 -9.56
CA ALA A 68 11.83 -18.35 -10.84
C ALA A 68 11.33 -16.91 -10.67
N LEU A 69 10.54 -16.67 -9.62
CA LEU A 69 10.05 -15.36 -9.25
C LEU A 69 11.19 -14.44 -8.82
N ASN A 70 12.13 -14.90 -7.98
CA ASN A 70 13.27 -14.09 -7.52
C ASN A 70 14.14 -13.60 -8.69
N LYS A 71 14.31 -14.39 -9.76
CA LYS A 71 15.09 -13.98 -10.93
C LYS A 71 14.45 -12.79 -11.65
N LYS A 72 13.11 -12.78 -11.73
CA LYS A 72 12.32 -11.76 -12.43
C LYS A 72 12.01 -10.52 -11.58
N VAL A 73 11.71 -10.69 -10.29
CA VAL A 73 11.46 -9.57 -9.37
C VAL A 73 12.79 -9.02 -8.87
N TYR A 74 13.21 -7.89 -9.41
CA TYR A 74 14.44 -7.22 -9.01
C TYR A 74 14.29 -6.56 -7.64
N SER A 75 13.24 -5.75 -7.47
CA SER A 75 13.02 -4.96 -6.25
C SER A 75 11.56 -5.01 -5.82
N LEU A 76 11.30 -4.88 -4.52
CA LEU A 76 9.95 -4.80 -3.98
C LEU A 76 9.94 -3.86 -2.78
N TYR A 77 9.22 -2.75 -2.91
CA TYR A 77 9.18 -1.71 -1.87
C TYR A 77 7.75 -1.29 -1.52
N PRO A 78 7.44 -1.16 -0.21
CA PRO A 78 6.18 -0.63 0.27
C PRO A 78 6.14 0.91 0.22
N SER A 79 4.93 1.44 0.04
CA SER A 79 4.58 2.86 0.08
C SER A 79 3.08 3.01 0.39
N VAL A 80 2.61 4.25 0.47
CA VAL A 80 1.18 4.59 0.37
C VAL A 80 0.94 5.58 -0.77
N GLU A 81 -0.29 5.66 -1.26
CA GLU A 81 -0.75 6.63 -2.26
C GLU A 81 -2.25 6.90 -2.13
N VAL A 82 -2.67 8.14 -2.41
CA VAL A 82 -4.08 8.51 -2.49
C VAL A 82 -4.66 8.13 -3.85
N VAL A 83 -5.71 7.31 -3.83
CA VAL A 83 -6.50 6.92 -5.01
C VAL A 83 -7.96 7.22 -4.73
N ASP A 84 -8.60 8.02 -5.59
CA ASP A 84 -10.01 8.45 -5.46
C ASP A 84 -10.36 9.07 -4.08
N GLY A 85 -9.42 9.79 -3.48
CA GLY A 85 -9.59 10.45 -2.19
C GLY A 85 -9.51 9.51 -0.98
N GLU A 86 -9.05 8.28 -1.19
CA GLU A 86 -8.77 7.30 -0.13
C GLU A 86 -7.29 6.96 -0.13
N LEU A 87 -6.70 6.79 1.05
CA LEU A 87 -5.31 6.34 1.19
C LEU A 87 -5.23 4.82 1.05
N TRP A 88 -4.36 4.36 0.15
CA TRP A 88 -4.08 2.95 -0.09
C TRP A 88 -2.62 2.63 0.23
N GLY A 89 -2.38 1.41 0.72
CA GLY A 89 -1.05 0.83 0.70
C GLY A 89 -0.70 0.36 -0.70
N VAL A 90 0.56 0.53 -1.09
CA VAL A 90 1.07 0.15 -2.40
C VAL A 90 2.37 -0.60 -2.27
N MET A 91 2.43 -1.80 -2.85
CA MET A 91 3.68 -2.52 -3.08
C MET A 91 4.12 -2.29 -4.52
N THR A 92 5.33 -1.76 -4.69
CA THR A 92 5.90 -1.48 -6.01
C THR A 92 7.00 -2.51 -6.33
N ALA A 93 6.72 -3.38 -7.29
CA ALA A 93 7.64 -4.39 -7.79
C ALA A 93 8.38 -3.89 -9.02
N GLY A 94 9.70 -3.86 -8.96
CA GLY A 94 10.55 -3.64 -10.14
C GLY A 94 10.83 -4.99 -10.79
N LEU A 95 10.39 -5.17 -12.03
CA LEU A 95 10.48 -6.43 -12.77
C LEU A 95 11.57 -6.34 -13.84
N LYS A 96 12.39 -7.38 -13.97
CA LYS A 96 13.33 -7.53 -15.10
C LYS A 96 12.59 -8.02 -16.35
N GLU A 97 11.55 -8.81 -16.16
CA GLU A 97 10.72 -9.42 -17.20
C GLU A 97 9.28 -9.51 -16.67
N SER A 98 8.30 -9.49 -17.57
CA SER A 98 6.90 -9.62 -17.20
C SER A 98 6.63 -10.99 -16.56
N LEU A 99 5.73 -10.99 -15.57
CA LEU A 99 5.33 -12.19 -14.85
C LEU A 99 4.19 -12.90 -15.60
N SER A 100 4.18 -14.24 -15.53
CA SER A 100 3.02 -15.04 -15.90
C SER A 100 1.87 -14.82 -14.90
N GLY A 101 0.67 -15.34 -15.21
CA GLY A 101 -0.45 -15.30 -14.27
C GLY A 101 -0.16 -16.05 -12.97
N GLU A 102 0.55 -17.18 -13.03
CA GLU A 102 0.96 -17.97 -11.86
C GLU A 102 2.00 -17.21 -11.03
N GLU A 103 3.02 -16.66 -11.67
CA GLU A 103 4.07 -15.86 -11.00
C GLU A 103 3.49 -14.58 -10.36
N THR A 104 2.49 -13.98 -11.00
CA THR A 104 1.78 -12.81 -10.44
C THR A 104 1.00 -13.20 -9.19
N ALA A 105 0.30 -14.35 -9.21
CA ALA A 105 -0.42 -14.85 -8.04
C ALA A 105 0.53 -15.19 -6.88
N GLU A 106 1.69 -15.77 -7.17
CA GLU A 106 2.73 -16.03 -6.18
C GLU A 106 3.29 -14.73 -5.57
N LEU A 107 3.56 -13.70 -6.38
CA LEU A 107 3.97 -12.40 -5.88
C LEU A 107 2.90 -11.76 -4.99
N ILE A 108 1.62 -11.83 -5.39
CA ILE A 108 0.50 -11.33 -4.58
C ILE A 108 0.43 -12.05 -3.24
N ASN A 109 0.60 -13.38 -3.22
CA ASN A 109 0.62 -14.16 -1.98
C ASN A 109 1.82 -13.76 -1.09
N PHE A 110 2.99 -13.55 -1.68
CA PHE A 110 4.16 -13.05 -0.96
C PHE A 110 3.90 -11.67 -0.34
N VAL A 111 3.33 -10.73 -1.11
CA VAL A 111 2.96 -9.40 -0.60
C VAL A 111 1.92 -9.49 0.51
N SER A 112 0.93 -10.38 0.37
CA SER A 112 -0.05 -10.63 1.42
C SER A 112 0.61 -11.07 2.73
N GLY A 113 1.58 -12.01 2.66
CA GLY A 113 2.31 -12.46 3.85
C GLY A 113 3.17 -11.35 4.48
N GLN A 114 3.86 -10.55 3.65
CA GLN A 114 4.64 -9.41 4.14
C GLN A 114 3.76 -8.36 4.83
N ASN A 115 2.55 -8.13 4.33
CA ASN A 115 1.61 -7.18 4.91
C ASN A 115 1.03 -7.65 6.25
N SER A 116 0.91 -8.97 6.48
CA SER A 116 0.28 -9.52 7.69
C SER A 116 1.25 -9.89 8.83
N ASP A 117 2.41 -10.45 8.52
CA ASP A 117 3.32 -11.11 9.49
C ASP A 117 4.81 -10.78 9.23
N GLY A 118 5.08 -9.91 8.25
CA GLY A 118 6.42 -9.49 7.85
C GLY A 118 6.63 -7.99 8.06
N TYR A 119 6.94 -7.28 6.97
CA TYR A 119 7.12 -5.82 7.00
C TYR A 119 5.98 -5.06 7.70
N GLY A 120 4.73 -5.49 7.51
CA GLY A 120 3.55 -4.86 8.08
C GLY A 120 3.57 -4.76 9.61
N GLU A 121 4.12 -5.77 10.30
CA GLU A 121 4.21 -5.76 11.76
C GLU A 121 5.09 -4.62 12.28
N GLY A 122 6.15 -4.29 11.54
CA GLY A 122 7.09 -3.24 11.93
C GLY A 122 6.43 -1.87 12.03
N LEU A 123 5.49 -1.58 11.12
CA LEU A 123 4.69 -0.35 11.15
C LEU A 123 3.54 -0.42 12.15
N GLU A 124 2.92 -1.58 12.31
CA GLU A 124 1.81 -1.75 13.26
C GLU A 124 2.27 -1.66 14.73
N GLN A 125 3.52 -2.03 15.04
CA GLN A 125 4.05 -1.97 16.41
C GLN A 125 4.67 -0.60 16.78
N ARG A 126 4.94 0.27 15.80
CA ARG A 126 5.66 1.53 16.02
C ARG A 126 4.74 2.74 15.81
N PRO A 127 4.38 3.48 16.87
CA PRO A 127 3.50 4.63 16.72
C PRO A 127 4.15 5.71 15.87
N ILE A 128 3.36 6.30 14.99
CA ILE A 128 3.70 7.52 14.26
C ILE A 128 3.10 8.69 15.04
N LYS A 129 3.96 9.55 15.57
CA LYS A 129 3.54 10.72 16.33
C LYS A 129 3.04 11.81 15.39
N THR A 130 1.82 12.28 15.64
CA THR A 130 1.17 13.35 14.89
C THR A 130 0.72 14.46 15.83
N SER A 131 0.26 15.60 15.30
CA SER A 131 -0.33 16.66 16.13
C SER A 131 -1.64 16.23 16.81
N ASN A 132 -2.30 15.18 16.30
CA ASN A 132 -3.62 14.73 16.73
C ASN A 132 -3.54 13.51 17.68
N GLY A 133 -2.35 12.97 17.92
CA GLY A 133 -2.15 11.74 18.68
C GLY A 133 -1.13 10.81 18.03
N GLU A 134 -1.11 9.56 18.49
CA GLU A 134 -0.29 8.49 17.92
C GLU A 134 -1.13 7.60 17.01
N ILE A 135 -0.71 7.47 15.74
CA ILE A 135 -1.35 6.56 14.79
C ILE A 135 -0.54 5.27 14.64
N TYR A 136 -1.23 4.16 14.47
CA TYR A 136 -0.67 2.86 14.16
C TYR A 136 -1.26 2.38 12.83
N VAL A 137 -0.38 1.94 11.93
CA VAL A 137 -0.76 1.60 10.55
C VAL A 137 -0.52 0.12 10.34
N SER A 138 -1.59 -0.62 10.07
CA SER A 138 -1.53 -2.00 9.63
C SER A 138 -1.75 -2.08 8.12
N PHE A 139 -0.89 -2.83 7.45
CA PHE A 139 -0.97 -3.10 6.01
C PHE A 139 -1.95 -4.22 5.69
N TRP A 140 -2.55 -4.82 6.72
CA TRP A 140 -3.49 -5.92 6.61
C TRP A 140 -4.78 -5.59 7.35
N ASN A 141 -5.91 -6.03 6.80
CA ASN A 141 -7.22 -5.78 7.40
C ASN A 141 -8.14 -7.00 7.27
N HIS A 142 -8.25 -7.79 8.35
CA HIS A 142 -9.05 -9.01 8.38
C HIS A 142 -10.50 -8.88 7.86
N GLU A 143 -11.11 -7.70 7.91
CA GLU A 143 -12.50 -7.50 7.47
C GLU A 143 -12.64 -7.29 5.96
N ASN A 144 -11.68 -6.60 5.35
CA ASN A 144 -11.79 -6.11 3.96
C ASN A 144 -10.47 -6.22 3.20
N TYR A 145 -9.72 -7.30 3.37
CA TYR A 145 -8.43 -7.45 2.71
C TYR A 145 -8.56 -7.97 1.27
N SER A 146 -8.17 -7.15 0.30
CA SER A 146 -8.01 -7.58 -1.10
C SER A 146 -6.86 -6.82 -1.74
N LEU A 147 -5.93 -7.55 -2.34
CA LEU A 147 -4.87 -6.95 -3.16
C LEU A 147 -5.38 -6.75 -4.58
N LYS A 148 -5.04 -5.63 -5.18
CA LYS A 148 -5.49 -5.25 -6.52
C LYS A 148 -4.33 -4.75 -7.36
N LEU A 149 -4.26 -5.18 -8.61
CA LEU A 149 -3.30 -4.62 -9.55
C LEU A 149 -3.72 -3.21 -9.96
N GLU A 150 -2.76 -2.39 -10.37
CA GLU A 150 -3.02 -1.01 -10.80
C GLU A 150 -4.12 -0.88 -11.87
N GLN A 151 -4.20 -1.84 -12.80
CA GLN A 151 -5.22 -1.84 -13.84
C GLN A 151 -6.64 -1.96 -13.25
N GLU A 152 -6.81 -2.76 -12.20
CA GLU A 152 -8.09 -2.92 -11.50
C GLU A 152 -8.48 -1.66 -10.71
N MET A 153 -7.48 -0.92 -10.22
CA MET A 153 -7.68 0.38 -9.56
C MET A 153 -8.14 1.43 -10.57
N LYS A 154 -7.49 1.51 -11.74
CA LYS A 154 -7.82 2.49 -12.80
C LYS A 154 -9.21 2.24 -13.41
N ASN A 155 -9.63 0.98 -13.57
CA ASN A 155 -10.93 0.64 -14.15
C ASN A 155 -12.15 1.01 -13.28
N LYS A 156 -11.94 1.51 -12.06
CA LYS A 156 -13.00 2.11 -11.23
C LYS A 156 -13.33 3.55 -11.58
N THR A 157 -12.52 4.22 -12.40
CA THR A 157 -12.88 5.53 -12.94
C THR A 157 -13.94 5.33 -14.03
N PRO A 158 -15.17 5.87 -13.89
CA PRO A 158 -16.01 6.02 -15.06
C PRO A 158 -15.29 6.98 -15.99
N ASP A 159 -14.99 6.50 -17.20
CA ASP A 159 -14.60 7.35 -18.32
C ASP A 159 -15.62 8.49 -18.39
N ILE A 160 -15.22 9.71 -18.01
CA ILE A 160 -16.00 10.91 -18.30
C ILE A 160 -15.81 11.14 -19.80
N GLY A 161 -16.46 10.27 -20.58
CA GLY A 161 -16.61 10.41 -22.00
C GLY A 161 -17.39 11.69 -22.23
N TYR A 162 -16.70 12.70 -22.75
CA TYR A 162 -17.30 13.86 -23.38
C TYR A 162 -18.16 13.41 -24.57
N GLY A 163 -19.36 12.93 -24.29
CA GLY A 163 -20.45 12.75 -25.25
C GLY A 163 -21.13 14.09 -25.46
N GLY A 164 -20.48 14.98 -26.21
CA GLY A 164 -21.16 16.18 -26.72
C GLY A 164 -22.39 15.76 -27.54
N PRO A 165 -23.58 16.31 -27.30
CA PRO A 165 -24.73 16.00 -28.13
C PRO A 165 -24.52 16.64 -29.51
N VAL A 166 -24.20 15.80 -30.51
CA VAL A 166 -24.46 16.12 -31.91
C VAL A 166 -25.97 16.18 -32.10
N MET A 167 -26.53 17.38 -31.98
CA MET A 167 -27.89 17.65 -32.48
C MET A 167 -27.85 17.64 -34.01
N GLY A 168 -28.18 16.48 -34.57
CA GLY A 168 -28.72 16.39 -35.93
C GLY A 168 -30.21 16.68 -35.88
N GLY A 169 -30.70 17.56 -36.76
CA GLY A 169 -32.13 17.78 -36.92
C GLY A 169 -32.49 18.90 -37.90
N MET A 170 -32.70 18.48 -39.16
CA MET A 170 -33.44 19.11 -40.27
C MET A 170 -32.86 20.37 -40.93
#